data_AF-A0A9E2LFY0-F1
#
_entry.id   AF-A0A9E2LFY0-F1
#
_cell.length_a   1.000
_cell.length_b   1.000
_cell.length_c   1.000
_cell.angle_alpha   90.00
_cell.angle_beta   90.00
_cell.angle_gamma   90.00
#
_symmetry.space_group_name_H-M   'P 1'
#
loop_
_entity.id
_entity.type
_entity.pdbx_description
1 polymer ?
#
loop_
_entity_poly.entity_id
_entity_poly.type
_entity_poly.pdbx_seq_one_letter_code
_entity_poly.pdbx_strand_id
1 'polypeptide(L)'
;MNKKGFTLIELLIVLIIIAILVSTALPQYAKTIEKARSAEASINIGTLRTSIEGHWYNQRSMTGPYIAASFDKLDIDNPNFITNRDYNYSIKDKSTKEMKIYIIKAERIGMPDRYWLQWTQVGSPTGKFSRSVDLGGSEPVVEE
;
A
#
# COMPACT_ATOMS: atom_id res chain seq x y z
N MET A 1 -0.87 55.51 -29.48
CA MET A 1 -0.42 54.35 -28.66
C MET A 1 -1.44 53.24 -28.84
N ASN A 2 -1.19 52.29 -29.77
CA ASN A 2 -2.16 51.23 -30.10
C ASN A 2 -2.10 50.12 -29.05
N LYS A 3 -3.07 50.09 -28.13
CA LYS A 3 -3.27 48.95 -27.23
C LYS A 3 -3.94 47.83 -28.03
N LYS A 4 -3.16 46.83 -28.44
CA LYS A 4 -3.72 45.56 -28.95
C LYS A 4 -4.36 44.84 -27.75
N GLY A 5 -5.68 44.72 -27.77
CA GLY A 5 -6.45 43.91 -26.83
C GLY A 5 -6.51 42.46 -27.30
N PHE A 6 -6.59 41.53 -26.35
CA PHE A 6 -6.83 40.11 -26.62
C PHE A 6 -8.27 39.93 -27.13
N THR A 7 -8.47 39.06 -28.12
CA THR A 7 -9.83 38.78 -28.61
C THR A 7 -10.51 37.70 -27.77
N LEU A 8 -11.84 37.78 -27.65
CA LEU A 8 -12.63 36.75 -26.96
C LEU A 8 -12.49 35.37 -27.63
N ILE A 9 -12.34 35.35 -28.96
CA ILE A 9 -12.18 34.10 -29.71
C ILE A 9 -10.82 33.43 -29.43
N GLU A 10 -9.75 34.20 -29.27
CA GLU A 10 -8.44 33.67 -28.87
C GLU A 10 -8.52 33.01 -27.49
N LEU A 11 -9.25 33.61 -26.55
CA LEU A 11 -9.42 33.04 -25.21
C LEU A 11 -10.27 31.76 -25.24
N LEU A 12 -11.26 31.71 -26.12
CA LEU A 12 -12.16 30.57 -26.28
C LEU A 12 -11.42 29.33 -26.82
N ILE A 13 -10.57 29.51 -27.83
CA ILE A 13 -9.77 28.40 -28.38
C ILE A 13 -8.79 27.87 -27.33
N VAL A 14 -8.15 28.76 -26.57
CA VAL A 14 -7.22 28.36 -25.50
C VAL A 14 -7.93 27.54 -24.42
N LEU A 15 -9.14 27.96 -24.01
CA LEU A 15 -9.94 27.21 -23.03
C LEU A 15 -10.31 25.81 -23.53
N ILE A 16 -10.68 25.67 -24.81
CA ILE A 16 -11.01 24.36 -25.41
C ILE A 16 -9.79 23.42 -25.36
N ILE A 17 -8.60 23.92 -25.72
CA ILE A 17 -7.38 23.10 -25.67
C ILE A 17 -7.06 22.67 -24.23
N ILE A 18 -7.14 23.59 -23.26
CA ILE A 18 -6.92 23.27 -21.84
C ILE A 18 -7.94 22.24 -21.35
N ALA A 19 -9.21 22.34 -21.73
CA ALA A 19 -10.24 21.39 -21.34
C ALA A 19 -9.92 19.96 -21.80
N ILE A 20 -9.45 19.80 -23.04
CA ILE A 20 -9.03 18.49 -23.60
C ILE A 20 -7.82 17.93 -22.83
N LEU A 21 -6.82 18.78 -22.55
CA LEU A 21 -5.63 18.36 -21.81
C LEU A 21 -5.98 17.95 -20.37
N VAL A 22 -6.80 18.73 -19.66
CA VAL A 22 -7.21 18.45 -18.29
C VAL A 22 -8.03 17.15 -18.21
N SER A 23 -8.90 16.90 -19.20
CA SER A 23 -9.72 15.68 -19.25
C SER A 23 -8.89 14.39 -19.28
N THR A 24 -7.70 14.42 -19.88
CA THR A 24 -6.81 13.24 -19.94
C THR A 24 -5.78 13.25 -18.81
N ALA A 25 -5.30 14.42 -18.40
CA ALA A 25 -4.28 14.55 -17.36
C ALA A 25 -4.79 14.19 -15.96
N LEU A 26 -6.01 14.59 -15.58
CA LEU A 26 -6.55 14.35 -14.24
C LEU A 26 -6.63 12.86 -13.83
N PRO A 27 -7.23 11.95 -14.64
CA PRO A 27 -7.30 10.54 -14.25
C PRO A 27 -5.91 9.89 -14.18
N GLN A 28 -4.97 10.32 -15.03
CA GLN A 28 -3.59 9.85 -14.99
C GLN A 28 -2.88 10.33 -13.72
N TYR A 29 -3.07 11.59 -13.35
CA TYR A 29 -2.49 12.18 -12.14
C TYR A 29 -3.00 11.49 -10.87
N ALA A 30 -4.30 11.22 -10.78
CA ALA A 30 -4.88 10.46 -9.67
C ALA A 30 -4.25 9.07 -9.52
N LYS A 31 -4.07 8.33 -10.63
CA LYS A 31 -3.37 7.03 -10.61
C LYS A 31 -1.93 7.14 -10.13
N THR A 32 -1.21 8.19 -10.52
CA THR A 32 0.17 8.43 -10.07
C THR A 32 0.24 8.68 -8.56
N ILE A 33 -0.70 9.44 -8.01
CA ILE A 33 -0.80 9.64 -6.55
C ILE A 33 -1.02 8.31 -5.84
N GLU A 34 -1.97 7.50 -6.30
CA GLU A 34 -2.25 6.20 -5.68
C GLU A 34 -1.05 5.25 -5.74
N LYS A 35 -0.28 5.29 -6.84
CA LYS A 35 0.99 4.55 -6.93
C LYS A 35 2.01 5.05 -5.92
N ALA A 36 2.16 6.36 -5.73
CA ALA A 36 3.08 6.93 -4.75
C ALA A 36 2.71 6.50 -3.32
N ARG A 37 1.42 6.59 -2.97
CA ARG A 37 0.89 6.14 -1.67
C ARG A 37 1.08 4.63 -1.46
N SER A 38 0.88 3.84 -2.51
CA SER A 38 1.14 2.40 -2.45
C SER A 38 2.62 2.06 -2.25
N ALA A 39 3.54 2.90 -2.75
CA ALA A 39 4.97 2.74 -2.55
C ALA A 39 5.35 2.98 -1.09
N GLU A 40 4.79 4.02 -0.46
CA GLU A 40 4.93 4.25 0.98
C GLU A 40 4.39 3.05 1.78
N ALA A 41 3.19 2.56 1.43
CA ALA A 41 2.63 1.39 2.10
C ALA A 41 3.48 0.13 1.91
N SER A 42 4.12 -0.04 0.76
CA SER A 42 5.06 -1.13 0.50
C SER A 42 6.31 -1.05 1.38
N ILE A 43 6.81 0.16 1.67
CA ILE A 43 7.93 0.36 2.60
C ILE A 43 7.50 -0.04 4.01
N ASN A 44 6.33 0.41 4.47
CA ASN A 44 5.80 0.07 5.78
C ASN A 44 5.58 -1.45 5.94
N ILE A 45 5.08 -2.13 4.90
CA ILE A 45 5.00 -3.61 4.88
C ILE A 45 6.40 -4.23 5.00
N GLY A 46 7.40 -3.67 4.34
CA GLY A 46 8.79 -4.12 4.44
C GLY A 46 9.33 -4.03 5.86
N THR A 47 9.13 -2.89 6.53
CA THR A 47 9.52 -2.69 7.93
C THR A 47 8.81 -3.69 8.84
N LEU A 48 7.48 -3.84 8.70
CA LEU A 48 6.68 -4.82 9.44
C LEU A 48 7.21 -6.24 9.26
N ARG A 49 7.56 -6.60 8.02
CA ARG A 49 8.10 -7.92 7.69
C ARG A 49 9.42 -8.18 8.43
N THR A 50 10.36 -7.24 8.37
CA THR A 50 11.65 -7.38 9.07
C THR A 50 11.45 -7.56 10.57
N SER A 51 10.52 -6.81 11.18
CA SER A 51 10.23 -6.92 12.61
C SER A 51 9.57 -8.25 12.99
N ILE A 52 8.63 -8.75 12.18
CA ILE A 52 8.05 -10.09 12.38
C ILE A 52 9.13 -11.18 12.25
N GLU A 53 10.03 -11.05 11.28
CA GLU A 53 11.15 -11.99 11.12
C GLU A 53 12.07 -11.97 12.35
N GLY A 54 12.44 -10.79 12.86
CA GLY A 54 13.21 -10.66 14.10
C GLY A 54 12.51 -11.28 15.31
N HIS A 55 11.22 -10.98 15.50
CA HIS A 55 10.38 -11.57 16.55
C HIS A 55 10.36 -13.10 16.48
N TRP A 56 10.25 -13.66 15.28
CA TRP A 56 10.26 -15.10 15.07
C TRP A 56 11.60 -15.74 15.42
N TYR A 57 12.72 -15.16 14.97
CA TYR A 57 14.05 -15.68 15.29
C TYR A 57 14.35 -15.66 16.79
N ASN A 58 13.94 -14.59 17.48
CA ASN A 58 14.12 -14.48 18.93
C ASN A 58 13.36 -15.58 19.67
N GLN A 59 12.11 -15.85 19.28
CA GLN A 59 11.28 -16.86 19.93
C GLN A 59 11.65 -18.30 19.59
N ARG A 60 12.30 -18.54 18.45
CA ARG A 60 12.71 -19.88 18.03
C ARG A 60 13.61 -20.56 19.08
N SER A 61 14.46 -19.79 19.76
CA SER A 61 15.40 -20.30 20.77
C SER A 61 14.84 -20.32 22.19
N MET A 62 13.66 -19.73 22.43
CA MET A 62 13.04 -19.69 23.76
C MET A 62 12.36 -21.01 24.11
N THR A 63 12.16 -21.30 25.40
CA THR A 63 11.30 -22.40 25.86
C THR A 63 9.83 -21.96 25.83
N GLY A 64 8.90 -22.83 25.39
CA GLY A 64 7.46 -22.55 25.35
C GLY A 64 6.83 -22.58 23.94
N PRO A 65 5.52 -22.32 23.80
CA PRO A 65 4.88 -22.20 22.49
C PRO A 65 5.31 -20.91 21.76
N TYR A 66 5.11 -20.87 20.43
CA TYR A 66 5.28 -19.64 19.67
C TYR A 66 4.14 -18.65 19.98
N ILE A 67 4.47 -17.38 20.16
CA ILE A 67 3.52 -16.28 20.34
C ILE A 67 3.41 -15.52 19.01
N ALA A 68 2.20 -15.50 18.45
CA ALA A 68 1.90 -14.80 17.21
C ALA A 68 2.30 -13.32 17.28
N ALA A 69 2.89 -12.81 16.20
CA ALA A 69 3.17 -11.39 16.02
C ALA A 69 1.88 -10.58 15.99
N SER A 70 1.88 -9.50 16.77
CA SER A 70 0.91 -8.41 16.73
C SER A 70 1.65 -7.10 16.96
N PHE A 71 1.02 -5.96 16.68
CA PHE A 71 1.69 -4.66 16.85
C PHE A 71 2.23 -4.45 18.27
N ASP A 72 1.55 -4.96 19.30
CA ASP A 72 2.00 -4.86 20.71
C ASP A 72 3.16 -5.81 21.07
N LYS A 73 3.52 -6.72 20.17
CA LYS A 73 4.61 -7.71 20.35
C LYS A 73 5.83 -7.42 19.48
N LEU A 74 5.71 -6.49 18.54
CA LEU A 74 6.80 -6.10 17.67
C LEU A 74 7.46 -4.83 18.19
N ASP A 75 8.78 -4.74 18.05
CA ASP A 75 9.57 -3.56 18.41
C ASP A 75 9.53 -2.52 17.28
N ILE A 76 8.32 -2.06 16.95
CA ILE A 76 8.06 -1.02 15.95
C ILE A 76 6.83 -0.22 16.34
N ASP A 77 6.80 1.04 15.91
CA ASP A 77 5.60 1.85 16.00
C ASP A 77 4.49 1.25 15.13
N ASN A 78 3.27 1.23 15.68
CA ASN A 78 2.11 0.80 14.93
C ASN A 78 1.77 1.88 13.88
N PRO A 79 1.89 1.60 12.57
CA PRO A 79 1.64 2.60 11.52
C PRO A 79 0.18 3.06 11.49
N ASN A 80 -0.73 2.33 12.15
CA ASN A 80 -2.13 2.75 12.29
C ASN A 80 -2.32 3.93 13.25
N PHE A 81 -1.33 4.31 14.05
CA PHE A 81 -1.40 5.46 14.95
C PHE A 81 -0.87 6.75 14.31
N ILE A 82 -0.31 6.67 13.10
CA ILE A 82 0.12 7.84 12.34
C ILE A 82 -1.12 8.63 11.89
N THR A 83 -1.11 9.94 12.13
CA THR A 83 -2.12 10.88 11.63
C THR A 83 -2.04 11.02 10.12
N ASN A 84 -3.18 11.18 9.44
CA ASN A 84 -3.26 11.31 7.97
C ASN A 84 -2.66 10.14 7.17
N ARG A 85 -2.64 8.94 7.75
CA ARG A 85 -2.26 7.73 7.00
C ARG A 85 -3.24 7.45 5.85
N ASP A 86 -2.73 6.93 4.74
CA ASP A 86 -3.56 6.53 3.60
C ASP A 86 -4.06 5.08 3.71
N TYR A 87 -3.35 4.23 4.46
CA TYR A 87 -3.61 2.80 4.58
C TYR A 87 -3.79 2.36 6.05
N ASN A 88 -4.67 1.38 6.27
CA ASN A 88 -4.74 0.60 7.50
C ASN A 88 -3.94 -0.70 7.33
N TYR A 89 -3.16 -1.06 8.35
CA TYR A 89 -2.29 -2.23 8.35
C TYR A 89 -2.83 -3.29 9.30
N SER A 90 -2.84 -4.55 8.86
CA SER A 90 -3.16 -5.71 9.68
C SER A 90 -2.10 -6.80 9.56
N ILE A 91 -1.90 -7.51 10.68
CA ILE A 91 -1.00 -8.65 10.78
C ILE A 91 -1.85 -9.87 11.14
N LYS A 92 -1.71 -10.95 10.37
CA LYS A 92 -2.28 -12.26 10.69
C LYS A 92 -1.14 -13.26 10.73
N ASP A 93 -0.70 -13.62 11.92
CA ASP A 93 0.42 -14.54 12.12
C ASP A 93 -0.08 -15.89 12.63
N LYS A 94 0.22 -16.94 11.86
CA LYS A 94 -0.03 -18.36 12.14
C LYS A 94 1.29 -19.15 12.21
N SER A 95 2.41 -18.47 12.43
CA SER A 95 3.72 -19.11 12.46
C SER A 95 3.83 -20.09 13.62
N THR A 96 4.73 -21.06 13.47
CA THR A 96 5.20 -21.95 14.53
C THR A 96 6.70 -21.72 14.71
N LYS A 97 7.34 -22.33 15.72
CA LYS A 97 8.80 -22.23 15.89
C LYS A 97 9.61 -22.79 14.72
N GLU A 98 8.99 -23.63 13.91
CA GLU A 98 9.62 -24.31 12.79
C GLU A 98 9.32 -23.63 11.46
N MET A 99 8.14 -23.04 11.31
CA MET A 99 7.67 -22.50 10.05
C MET A 99 7.08 -21.09 10.21
N LYS A 100 7.49 -20.20 9.30
CA LYS A 100 6.93 -18.84 9.17
C LYS A 100 5.69 -18.88 8.29
N ILE A 101 4.54 -18.53 8.86
CA ILE A 101 3.27 -18.41 8.13
C ILE A 101 2.58 -17.15 8.63
N TYR A 102 2.68 -16.07 7.88
CA TYR A 102 2.04 -14.81 8.26
C TYR A 102 1.62 -13.99 7.05
N ILE A 103 0.62 -13.15 7.24
CA ILE A 103 0.14 -12.19 6.26
C ILE A 103 0.25 -10.80 6.86
N ILE A 104 0.82 -9.87 6.09
CA ILE A 104 0.73 -8.44 6.36
C ILE A 104 -0.12 -7.84 5.25
N LYS A 105 -1.21 -7.15 5.61
CA LYS A 105 -2.10 -6.51 4.65
C LYS A 105 -2.15 -5.01 4.91
N ALA A 106 -2.06 -4.20 3.85
CA ALA A 106 -2.33 -2.78 3.86
C ALA A 106 -3.55 -2.49 2.99
N GLU A 107 -4.59 -1.90 3.58
CA GLU A 107 -5.86 -1.60 2.91
C GLU A 107 -6.11 -0.11 2.91
N ARG A 108 -6.45 0.44 1.74
CA ARG A 108 -6.66 1.87 1.59
C ARG A 108 -7.87 2.34 2.39
N ILE A 109 -7.68 3.41 3.15
CA ILE A 109 -8.77 4.03 3.89
C ILE A 109 -9.80 4.60 2.90
N GLY A 110 -11.06 4.17 3.05
CA GLY A 110 -12.18 4.55 2.21
C GLY A 110 -12.31 3.79 0.89
N MET A 111 -11.30 3.03 0.46
CA MET A 111 -11.34 2.22 -0.77
C MET A 111 -10.59 0.88 -0.63
N PRO A 112 -10.89 0.05 0.39
CA PRO A 112 -10.09 -1.13 0.72
C PRO A 112 -10.11 -2.19 -0.38
N ASP A 113 -11.23 -2.36 -1.10
CA ASP A 113 -11.36 -3.37 -2.16
C ASP A 113 -10.59 -2.98 -3.43
N ARG A 114 -10.40 -1.68 -3.66
CA ARG A 114 -9.77 -1.13 -4.85
C ARG A 114 -8.26 -1.02 -4.73
N TYR A 115 -7.78 -0.58 -3.56
CA TYR A 115 -6.37 -0.31 -3.32
C TYR A 115 -5.90 -1.08 -2.09
N TRP A 116 -5.15 -2.15 -2.32
CA TRP A 116 -4.59 -2.97 -1.26
C TRP A 116 -3.24 -3.54 -1.66
N LEU A 117 -2.41 -3.81 -0.65
CA LEU A 117 -1.14 -4.49 -0.77
C LEU A 117 -1.08 -5.60 0.27
N GLN A 118 -0.45 -6.72 -0.07
CA GLN A 118 -0.36 -7.86 0.81
C GLN A 118 0.99 -8.56 0.66
N TRP A 119 1.62 -8.86 1.79
CA TRP A 119 2.68 -9.84 1.86
C TRP A 119 2.13 -11.13 2.46
N THR A 120 2.34 -12.24 1.77
CA THR A 120 2.01 -13.57 2.27
C THR A 120 3.29 -14.39 2.41
N GLN A 121 3.64 -14.78 3.63
CA GLN A 121 4.73 -15.69 3.91
C GLN A 121 4.21 -17.12 4.05
N VAL A 122 4.76 -18.05 3.28
CA VAL A 122 4.47 -19.49 3.40
C VAL A 122 5.79 -20.26 3.41
N GLY A 123 6.31 -20.56 4.61
CA GLY A 123 7.56 -21.31 4.78
C GLY A 123 8.85 -20.47 4.67
N SER A 124 9.98 -21.12 4.44
CA SER A 124 11.31 -20.49 4.24
C SER A 124 11.87 -20.93 2.87
N PRO A 125 12.31 -20.05 1.95
CA PRO A 125 12.51 -18.60 2.06
C PRO A 125 11.42 -17.74 1.36
N THR A 126 10.45 -18.36 0.68
CA THR A 126 9.60 -17.65 -0.29
C THR A 126 8.35 -17.06 0.33
N GLY A 127 8.30 -15.74 0.42
CA GLY A 127 7.05 -15.00 0.54
C GLY A 127 6.65 -14.39 -0.80
N LYS A 128 5.35 -14.12 -0.97
CA LYS A 128 4.78 -13.50 -2.17
C LYS A 128 4.25 -12.12 -1.81
N PHE A 129 4.74 -11.10 -2.52
CA PHE A 129 4.10 -9.79 -2.53
C PHE A 129 2.97 -9.79 -3.55
N SER A 130 1.81 -9.27 -3.18
CA SER A 130 0.64 -9.11 -4.03
C SER A 130 0.01 -7.73 -3.81
N ARG A 131 -0.69 -7.22 -4.81
CA ARG A 131 -1.34 -5.91 -4.77
C ARG A 131 -2.59 -5.92 -5.64
N SER A 132 -3.45 -4.94 -5.49
CA SER A 132 -4.67 -4.81 -6.30
C SER A 132 -4.38 -4.54 -7.78
N VAL A 133 -5.38 -4.82 -8.63
CA VAL A 133 -5.31 -4.60 -10.09
C VAL A 133 -5.10 -3.13 -10.45
N ASP A 134 -5.74 -2.19 -9.74
CA ASP A 134 -5.54 -0.76 -9.95
C ASP A 134 -4.11 -0.30 -9.62
N LEU A 135 -3.36 -1.07 -8.81
CA LEU A 135 -1.95 -0.87 -8.49
C LEU A 135 -1.01 -1.70 -9.37
N GLY A 136 -1.54 -2.37 -10.40
CA GLY A 136 -0.78 -3.18 -11.35
C GLY A 136 -0.52 -4.62 -10.89
N GLY A 137 -1.28 -5.14 -9.93
CA GLY A 137 -1.24 -6.55 -9.53
C GLY A 137 -2.22 -7.43 -10.29
N SER A 138 -2.28 -8.70 -9.89
CA SER A 138 -3.25 -9.69 -10.39
C SER A 138 -4.56 -9.61 -9.63
N GLU A 139 -5.66 -10.06 -10.24
CA GLU A 139 -6.97 -10.21 -9.60
C GLU A 139 -6.85 -10.98 -8.27
N PRO A 140 -7.57 -10.55 -7.22
CA PRO A 140 -7.60 -11.30 -5.96
C PRO A 140 -8.14 -12.70 -6.22
N VAL A 141 -7.41 -13.73 -5.80
CA VAL A 141 -7.95 -15.08 -5.74
C VAL A 141 -8.98 -15.06 -4.61
N VAL A 142 -10.26 -15.09 -4.96
CA VAL A 142 -11.35 -15.25 -4.01
C VAL A 142 -11.25 -16.69 -3.52
N GLU A 143 -10.70 -16.91 -2.32
CA GLU A 143 -10.83 -18.20 -1.65
C GLU A 143 -12.27 -18.30 -1.14
N GLU A 144 -13.06 -19.19 -1.74
CA GLU A 144 -14.38 -19.65 -1.24
C GLU A 144 -14.26 -20.38 0.10
#